data_AF-A0A7W7WVZ8-F1
#
_entry.id   AF-A0A7W7WVZ8-F1
#
_cell.length_a   1.000
_cell.length_b   1.000
_cell.length_c   1.000
_cell.angle_alpha   90.00
_cell.angle_beta   90.00
_cell.angle_gamma   90.00
#
_symmetry.space_group_name_H-M   'P 1'
#
loop_
_entity.id
_entity.type
_entity.pdbx_description
1 polymer ?
#
loop_
_entity_poly.entity_id
_entity_poly.type
_entity_poly.pdbx_seq_one_letter_code
_entity_poly.pdbx_strand_id
1 'polypeptide(L)'
;MSQDEAPYRRVAAEIRDRIATGALRPGDRVPSTRAITREWNVAMATATKVLTLLRQEGLVESSSAGTVVASTAGPRDRPRPAAEDLTRTRVVRAAVEIADAEGLAALSMRGIAARLGVAPMSIYRHVAGKDDLVLLMADAVLSELRLPAGPDAPQGWRPRLELAARMLWRVHRAHPWLAHLGPLTRPTLIPSLLDYSEWWFATLSGRGLDPALVLDLNVVLYSHIQGLAVQLEREAQAVDDTGVSGEQWMHEQESELAARLADGGHPAFASAMAWFGRTGYDLDFDALFERALTALLDHLAGLLGSGR
;
A
#
# COMPACT_ATOMS: atom_id res chain seq x y z
N MET A 1 -30.89 18.37 -6.20
CA MET A 1 -30.30 19.19 -5.12
C MET A 1 -29.23 18.34 -4.46
N SER A 2 -27.95 18.70 -4.67
CA SER A 2 -26.78 17.88 -4.32
C SER A 2 -26.48 18.01 -2.83
N GLN A 3 -26.65 16.91 -2.09
CA GLN A 3 -26.08 16.70 -0.77
C GLN A 3 -25.17 15.48 -0.86
N ASP A 4 -23.85 15.68 -1.03
CA ASP A 4 -22.85 14.86 -0.34
C ASP A 4 -21.41 15.42 -0.51
N GLU A 5 -21.23 16.70 -0.18
CA GLU A 5 -19.87 17.24 -0.09
C GLU A 5 -19.28 16.91 1.29
N ALA A 6 -18.21 16.11 1.28
CA ALA A 6 -17.49 15.67 2.47
C ALA A 6 -17.22 16.87 3.43
N PRO A 7 -17.49 16.74 4.74
CA PRO A 7 -17.48 17.87 5.68
C PRO A 7 -16.22 18.75 5.64
N TYR A 8 -15.03 18.17 5.42
CA TYR A 8 -13.79 18.93 5.34
C TYR A 8 -13.71 19.85 4.10
N ARG A 9 -14.32 19.49 2.97
CA ARG A 9 -14.29 20.31 1.75
C ARG A 9 -15.11 21.59 1.89
N ARG A 10 -16.26 21.49 2.57
CA ARG A 10 -17.11 22.65 2.89
C ARG A 10 -16.37 23.66 3.79
N VAL A 11 -15.72 23.16 4.85
CA VAL A 11 -14.93 24.02 5.76
C VAL A 11 -13.72 24.63 5.04
N ALA A 12 -13.01 23.86 4.20
CA ALA A 12 -11.90 24.39 3.41
C ALA A 12 -12.36 25.45 2.39
N ALA A 13 -13.54 25.26 1.77
CA ALA A 13 -14.10 26.23 0.83
C ALA A 13 -14.44 27.57 1.51
N GLU A 14 -14.95 27.54 2.73
CA GLU A 14 -15.24 28.76 3.47
C GLU A 14 -13.97 29.52 3.86
N ILE A 15 -12.93 28.81 4.31
CA ILE A 15 -11.63 29.45 4.62
C ILE A 15 -10.97 29.99 3.34
N ARG A 16 -11.11 29.28 2.21
CA ARG A 16 -10.65 29.74 0.88
C ARG A 16 -11.36 31.02 0.47
N ASP A 17 -12.67 31.11 0.68
CA ASP A 17 -13.45 32.31 0.39
C ASP A 17 -13.02 33.50 1.25
N ARG A 18 -12.74 33.27 2.55
CA ARG A 18 -12.19 34.30 3.46
C ARG A 18 -10.81 34.80 2.97
N ILE A 19 -9.97 33.94 2.39
CA ILE A 19 -8.69 34.36 1.80
C ILE A 19 -8.91 35.13 0.49
N ALA A 20 -9.79 34.63 -0.39
CA ALA A 20 -10.06 35.23 -1.70
C ALA A 20 -10.71 36.62 -1.59
N THR A 21 -11.61 36.81 -0.62
CA THR A 21 -12.27 38.09 -0.31
C THR A 21 -11.38 39.07 0.47
N GLY A 22 -10.21 38.62 0.92
CA GLY A 22 -9.26 39.43 1.69
C GLY A 22 -9.60 39.60 3.18
N ALA A 23 -10.57 38.82 3.70
CA ALA A 23 -10.87 38.75 5.12
C ALA A 23 -9.74 38.07 5.93
N LEU A 24 -8.95 37.22 5.28
CA LEU A 24 -7.67 36.71 5.76
C LEU A 24 -6.57 37.10 4.76
N ARG A 25 -5.64 37.95 5.17
CA ARG A 25 -4.57 38.49 4.34
C ARG A 25 -3.31 37.63 4.42
N PRO A 26 -2.41 37.68 3.42
CA PRO A 26 -1.05 37.14 3.53
C PRO A 26 -0.38 37.40 4.88
N GLY A 27 0.04 36.34 5.56
CA GLY A 27 0.65 36.39 6.89
C GLY A 27 -0.33 36.34 8.07
N ASP A 28 -1.63 36.50 7.85
CA ASP A 28 -2.64 36.34 8.90
C ASP A 28 -2.72 34.88 9.34
N ARG A 29 -2.95 34.65 10.63
CA ARG A 29 -3.16 33.31 11.15
C ARG A 29 -4.51 32.77 10.69
N VAL A 30 -4.51 31.57 10.12
CA VAL A 30 -5.76 30.83 9.88
C VAL A 30 -6.19 30.08 11.15
N PRO A 31 -7.47 29.71 11.28
CA PRO A 31 -7.94 28.96 12.44
C PRO A 31 -7.12 27.69 12.68
N SER A 32 -6.60 27.51 13.90
CA SER A 32 -5.92 26.27 14.31
C SER A 32 -6.85 25.06 14.25
N THR A 33 -6.33 23.83 14.23
CA THR A 33 -7.14 22.60 14.24
C THR A 33 -8.20 22.60 15.35
N ARG A 34 -7.83 23.02 16.57
CA ARG A 34 -8.75 23.12 17.72
C ARG A 34 -9.83 24.20 17.53
N ALA A 35 -9.50 25.29 16.83
CA ALA A 35 -10.47 26.33 16.49
C ALA A 35 -11.44 25.84 15.41
N ILE A 36 -10.94 25.14 14.39
CA ILE A 36 -11.77 24.57 13.33
C ILE A 36 -12.76 23.55 13.89
N THR A 37 -12.31 22.66 14.78
CA THR A 37 -13.20 21.71 15.46
C THR A 37 -14.34 22.40 16.22
N ARG A 38 -14.06 23.53 16.87
CA ARG A 38 -15.07 24.26 17.66
C ARG A 38 -16.03 25.08 16.79
N GLU A 39 -15.50 25.80 15.80
CA GLU A 39 -16.27 26.73 14.97
C GLU A 39 -17.17 25.99 13.97
N TRP A 40 -16.74 24.84 13.44
CA TRP A 40 -17.53 24.04 12.49
C TRP A 40 -18.08 22.74 13.06
N ASN A 41 -17.89 22.47 14.36
CA ASN A 41 -18.33 21.24 15.04
C ASN A 41 -17.92 19.94 14.30
N VAL A 42 -16.63 19.85 13.94
CA VAL A 42 -16.05 18.71 13.21
C VAL A 42 -14.99 17.98 14.04
N ALA A 43 -14.84 16.67 13.82
CA ALA A 43 -13.79 15.89 14.47
C ALA A 43 -12.39 16.47 14.20
N MET A 44 -11.46 16.30 15.14
CA MET A 44 -10.07 16.80 15.02
C MET A 44 -9.37 16.29 13.76
N ALA A 45 -9.60 15.04 13.36
CA ALA A 45 -9.06 14.47 12.11
C ALA A 45 -9.58 15.21 10.86
N THR A 46 -10.86 15.62 10.86
CA THR A 46 -11.47 16.41 9.80
C THR A 46 -10.84 17.82 9.73
N ALA A 47 -10.63 18.46 10.88
CA ALA A 47 -9.94 19.76 10.96
C ALA A 47 -8.49 19.69 10.47
N THR A 48 -7.78 18.58 10.73
CA THR A 48 -6.45 18.33 10.16
C THR A 48 -6.53 18.19 8.64
N LYS A 49 -7.49 17.42 8.11
CA LYS A 49 -7.72 17.29 6.66
C LYS A 49 -8.00 18.64 5.98
N VAL A 50 -8.72 19.56 6.63
CA VAL A 50 -8.94 20.93 6.14
C VAL A 50 -7.62 21.69 5.95
N LEU A 51 -6.78 21.74 7.00
CA LEU A 51 -5.52 22.47 6.94
C LEU A 51 -4.50 21.84 5.98
N THR A 52 -4.51 20.50 5.88
CA THR A 52 -3.71 19.78 4.88
C THR A 52 -4.14 20.14 3.46
N LEU A 53 -5.45 20.15 3.18
CA LEU A 53 -5.98 20.52 1.87
C LEU A 53 -5.62 21.97 1.49
N LEU A 54 -5.82 22.94 2.39
CA LEU A 54 -5.47 24.34 2.14
C LEU A 54 -3.96 24.55 1.90
N ARG A 55 -3.12 23.71 2.52
CA ARG A 55 -1.67 23.73 2.34
C ARG A 55 -1.25 23.13 0.99
N GLN A 56 -1.90 22.04 0.58
CA GLN A 56 -1.73 21.46 -0.76
C GLN A 56 -2.15 22.44 -1.85
N GLU A 57 -3.17 23.26 -1.60
CA GLU A 57 -3.62 24.34 -2.49
C GLU A 57 -2.70 25.57 -2.47
N GLY A 58 -1.69 25.61 -1.59
CA GLY A 58 -0.76 26.73 -1.46
C GLY A 58 -1.39 27.99 -0.88
N LEU A 59 -2.57 27.90 -0.27
CA LEU A 59 -3.28 29.02 0.34
C LEU A 59 -2.78 29.34 1.74
N VAL A 60 -2.18 28.34 2.42
CA VAL A 60 -1.66 28.48 3.78
C VAL A 60 -0.32 27.76 3.93
N GLU A 61 0.52 28.25 4.83
CA GLU A 61 1.85 27.70 5.13
C GLU A 61 2.09 27.57 6.64
N SER A 62 3.09 26.78 7.03
CA SER A 62 3.47 26.61 8.44
C SER A 62 4.45 27.69 8.86
N SER A 63 4.17 28.33 10.00
CA SER A 63 5.00 29.35 10.63
C SER A 63 5.29 28.97 12.08
N SER A 64 6.31 29.59 12.69
CA SER A 64 6.60 29.49 14.13
C SER A 64 5.42 29.92 15.02
N ALA A 65 4.48 30.66 14.44
CA ALA A 65 3.27 31.17 15.06
C ALA A 65 2.01 30.28 14.83
N GLY A 66 2.13 29.17 14.10
CA GLY A 66 1.01 28.33 13.63
C GLY A 66 0.84 28.42 12.12
N THR A 67 -0.33 28.00 11.61
CA THR A 67 -0.63 28.08 10.16
C THR A 67 -1.04 29.50 9.79
N VAL A 68 -0.43 30.07 8.75
CA VAL A 68 -0.72 31.43 8.24
C VAL A 68 -1.10 31.40 6.76
N VAL A 69 -1.82 32.41 6.27
CA VAL A 69 -2.13 32.58 4.84
C VAL A 69 -0.83 32.82 4.08
N ALA A 70 -0.62 32.07 3.00
CA ALA A 70 0.58 32.16 2.18
C ALA A 70 0.71 33.53 1.52
N SER A 71 1.94 34.07 1.44
CA SER A 71 2.21 35.36 0.81
C SER A 71 2.41 35.22 -0.69
N THR A 72 1.31 35.12 -1.43
CA THR A 72 1.33 35.21 -2.90
C THR A 72 1.00 36.63 -3.33
N ALA A 73 2.04 37.38 -3.72
CA ALA A 73 1.90 38.60 -4.50
C ALA A 73 1.09 38.32 -5.78
N GLY A 74 0.15 39.22 -6.10
CA GLY A 74 -0.77 39.12 -7.23
C GLY A 74 -0.12 39.01 -8.62
N PRO A 75 -0.95 38.84 -9.66
CA PRO A 75 -0.62 38.11 -10.88
C PRO A 75 0.19 38.95 -11.87
N ARG A 76 1.46 38.59 -12.07
CA ARG A 76 2.22 38.63 -13.34
C ARG A 76 3.65 38.15 -13.09
N ASP A 77 4.05 37.15 -13.88
CA ASP A 77 5.43 36.93 -14.31
C ASP A 77 6.49 36.70 -13.22
N ARG A 78 6.31 35.65 -12.40
CA ARG A 78 7.45 35.00 -11.75
C ARG A 78 7.82 33.75 -12.56
N PRO A 79 9.11 33.55 -12.89
CA PRO A 79 9.56 32.33 -13.54
C PRO A 79 9.12 31.15 -12.67
N ARG A 80 8.28 30.29 -13.23
CA ARG A 80 7.96 28.98 -12.66
C ARG A 80 9.29 28.38 -12.21
N PRO A 81 9.46 27.96 -10.93
CA PRO A 81 10.65 27.19 -10.56
C PRO A 81 10.69 26.08 -11.58
N ALA A 82 11.80 26.01 -12.35
CA ALA A 82 11.91 25.18 -13.54
C ALA A 82 11.18 23.88 -13.25
N ALA A 83 10.05 23.67 -13.94
CA ALA A 83 9.36 22.41 -13.80
C ALA A 83 10.43 21.40 -14.18
N GLU A 84 10.98 20.69 -13.19
CA GLU A 84 11.68 19.44 -13.48
C GLU A 84 10.77 18.74 -14.47
N ASP A 85 11.30 18.40 -15.64
CA ASP A 85 10.47 17.88 -16.70
C ASP A 85 9.63 16.73 -16.14
N LEU A 86 8.37 16.70 -16.54
CA LEU A 86 7.52 15.57 -16.19
C LEU A 86 8.16 14.35 -16.85
N THR A 87 8.61 13.39 -16.04
CA THR A 87 9.16 12.13 -16.53
C THR A 87 8.21 10.99 -16.18
N ARG A 88 8.30 9.89 -16.94
CA ARG A 88 7.56 8.67 -16.63
C ARG A 88 7.83 8.20 -15.20
N THR A 89 9.08 8.23 -14.76
CA THR A 89 9.48 7.88 -13.39
C THR A 89 8.77 8.73 -12.33
N ARG A 90 8.63 10.06 -12.55
CA ARG A 90 7.90 10.93 -11.61
C ARG A 90 6.41 10.64 -11.58
N VAL A 91 5.79 10.32 -12.73
CA VAL A 91 4.39 9.89 -12.81
C VAL A 91 4.17 8.59 -12.04
N VAL A 92 5.01 7.58 -12.29
CA VAL A 92 4.93 6.27 -11.64
C VAL A 92 5.12 6.39 -10.13
N ARG A 93 6.16 7.13 -9.68
CA ARG A 93 6.39 7.35 -8.24
C ARG A 93 5.20 8.01 -7.56
N ALA A 94 4.63 9.06 -8.15
CA ALA A 94 3.46 9.71 -7.58
C ALA A 94 2.23 8.80 -7.54
N ALA A 95 2.09 7.89 -8.51
CA ALA A 95 1.03 6.89 -8.53
C ALA A 95 1.22 5.82 -7.44
N VAL A 96 2.45 5.34 -7.23
CA VAL A 96 2.80 4.45 -6.11
C VAL A 96 2.48 5.11 -4.77
N GLU A 97 2.91 6.36 -4.55
CA GLU A 97 2.61 7.09 -3.31
C GLU A 97 1.11 7.24 -3.03
N ILE A 98 0.29 7.41 -4.08
CA ILE A 98 -1.17 7.45 -3.93
C ILE A 98 -1.71 6.06 -3.57
N ALA A 99 -1.26 5.02 -4.27
CA ALA A 99 -1.74 3.66 -4.03
C ALA A 99 -1.31 3.11 -2.66
N ASP A 100 -0.13 3.49 -2.16
CA ASP A 100 0.35 3.14 -0.82
C ASP A 100 -0.50 3.82 0.28
N ALA A 101 -0.97 5.05 0.03
CA ALA A 101 -1.69 5.85 1.01
C ALA A 101 -3.21 5.64 0.99
N GLU A 102 -3.78 5.39 -0.19
CA GLU A 102 -5.24 5.42 -0.43
C GLU A 102 -5.74 4.17 -1.16
N GLY A 103 -4.87 3.20 -1.44
CA GLY A 103 -5.19 1.99 -2.18
C GLY A 103 -5.32 2.20 -3.70
N LEU A 104 -5.36 1.09 -4.44
CA LEU A 104 -5.41 1.12 -5.91
C LEU A 104 -6.72 1.68 -6.47
N ALA A 105 -7.79 1.56 -5.70
CA ALA A 105 -9.12 2.05 -6.07
C ALA A 105 -9.17 3.59 -6.17
N ALA A 106 -8.42 4.30 -5.31
CA ALA A 106 -8.32 5.77 -5.32
C ALA A 106 -7.48 6.31 -6.49
N LEU A 107 -6.69 5.47 -7.15
CA LEU A 107 -5.79 5.87 -8.22
C LEU A 107 -6.57 6.39 -9.44
N SER A 108 -6.34 7.66 -9.80
CA SER A 108 -6.91 8.30 -10.99
C SER A 108 -5.91 9.22 -11.68
N MET A 109 -6.00 9.33 -13.01
CA MET A 109 -5.12 10.21 -13.81
C MET A 109 -5.23 11.68 -13.39
N ARG A 110 -6.43 12.13 -13.00
CA ARG A 110 -6.67 13.48 -12.51
C ARG A 110 -6.03 13.69 -11.13
N GLY A 111 -6.13 12.71 -10.24
CA GLY A 111 -5.48 12.75 -8.93
C GLY A 111 -3.96 12.84 -9.04
N ILE A 112 -3.35 12.02 -9.90
CA ILE A 112 -1.90 12.06 -10.16
C ILE A 112 -1.49 13.43 -10.72
N ALA A 113 -2.23 13.95 -11.70
CA ALA A 113 -1.94 15.26 -12.29
C ALA A 113 -2.03 16.41 -11.27
N ALA A 114 -3.06 16.37 -10.40
CA ALA A 114 -3.21 17.32 -9.31
C ALA A 114 -2.05 17.25 -8.31
N ARG A 115 -1.65 16.04 -7.90
CA ARG A 115 -0.50 15.82 -7.00
C ARG A 115 0.81 16.35 -7.59
N LEU A 116 0.98 16.23 -8.91
CA LEU A 116 2.17 16.68 -9.63
C LEU A 116 2.11 18.15 -10.09
N GLY A 117 0.99 18.86 -9.88
CA GLY A 117 0.82 20.24 -10.33
C GLY A 117 0.86 20.42 -11.86
N VAL A 118 0.39 19.42 -12.61
CA VAL A 118 0.38 19.40 -14.08
C VAL A 118 -1.03 19.21 -14.64
N ALA A 119 -1.24 19.58 -15.90
CA ALA A 119 -2.50 19.29 -16.58
C ALA A 119 -2.67 17.76 -16.80
N PRO A 120 -3.88 17.18 -16.63
CA PRO A 120 -4.12 15.74 -16.82
C PRO A 120 -3.62 15.18 -18.16
N MET A 121 -3.75 15.94 -19.24
CA MET A 121 -3.23 15.54 -20.57
C MET A 121 -1.72 15.35 -20.61
N SER A 122 -0.97 15.91 -19.66
CA SER A 122 0.47 15.70 -19.56
C SER A 122 0.82 14.29 -19.09
N ILE A 123 -0.03 13.64 -18.30
CA ILE A 123 0.19 12.27 -17.81
C ILE A 123 0.15 11.27 -18.97
N TYR A 124 -0.80 11.43 -19.88
CA TYR A 124 -0.98 10.53 -21.04
C TYR A 124 0.17 10.56 -22.06
N ARG A 125 1.08 11.54 -21.99
CA ARG A 125 2.32 11.51 -22.78
C ARG A 125 3.33 10.49 -22.27
N HIS A 126 3.19 10.07 -21.02
CA HIS A 126 4.13 9.15 -20.36
C HIS A 126 3.56 7.73 -20.20
N VAL A 127 2.24 7.60 -20.11
CA VAL A 127 1.53 6.32 -19.92
C VAL A 127 0.31 6.25 -20.82
N ALA A 128 0.01 5.07 -21.35
CA ALA A 128 -1.11 4.88 -22.28
C ALA A 128 -2.48 4.91 -21.58
N GLY A 129 -2.53 4.53 -20.29
CA GLY A 129 -3.77 4.43 -19.53
C GLY A 129 -3.52 3.94 -18.10
N LYS A 130 -4.61 3.67 -17.36
CA LYS A 130 -4.53 3.22 -15.96
C LYS A 130 -3.86 1.85 -15.87
N ASP A 131 -4.25 0.91 -16.72
CA ASP A 131 -3.70 -0.45 -16.69
C ASP A 131 -2.19 -0.46 -16.99
N ASP A 132 -1.75 0.29 -18.01
CA ASP A 132 -0.33 0.50 -18.33
C ASP A 132 0.43 1.15 -17.15
N LEU A 133 -0.16 2.15 -16.52
CA LEU A 133 0.44 2.78 -15.34
C LEU A 133 0.57 1.78 -14.17
N VAL A 134 -0.43 0.94 -13.91
CA VAL A 134 -0.39 -0.07 -12.84
C VAL A 134 0.75 -1.07 -13.08
N LEU A 135 0.98 -1.47 -14.34
CA LEU A 135 2.10 -2.34 -14.69
C LEU A 135 3.45 -1.66 -14.48
N LEU A 136 3.56 -0.38 -14.84
CA LEU A 136 4.78 0.40 -14.59
C LEU A 136 5.03 0.63 -13.09
N MET A 137 3.98 0.81 -12.30
CA MET A 137 4.06 0.88 -10.84
C MET A 137 4.56 -0.44 -10.26
N ALA A 138 3.99 -1.57 -10.72
CA ALA A 138 4.40 -2.90 -10.29
C ALA A 138 5.86 -3.19 -10.60
N ASP A 139 6.31 -2.92 -11.83
CA ASP A 139 7.71 -3.10 -12.21
C ASP A 139 8.62 -2.19 -11.38
N ALA A 140 8.23 -0.93 -11.14
CA ALA A 140 9.02 -0.01 -10.33
C ALA A 140 9.23 -0.52 -8.89
N VAL A 141 8.18 -0.99 -8.20
CA VAL A 141 8.31 -1.51 -6.82
C VAL A 141 8.98 -2.88 -6.79
N LEU A 142 8.72 -3.75 -7.76
CA LEU A 142 9.38 -5.05 -7.85
C LEU A 142 10.87 -4.92 -8.23
N SER A 143 11.28 -3.84 -8.89
CA SER A 143 12.70 -3.57 -9.17
C SER A 143 13.53 -3.32 -7.90
N GLU A 144 12.89 -3.10 -6.76
CA GLU A 144 13.53 -3.07 -5.44
C GLU A 144 14.04 -4.44 -5.00
N LEU A 145 13.58 -5.52 -5.64
CA LEU A 145 14.10 -6.89 -5.52
C LEU A 145 15.48 -7.02 -6.16
N ARG A 146 16.44 -6.21 -5.72
CA ARG A 146 17.84 -6.30 -6.15
C ARG A 146 18.50 -7.50 -5.51
N LEU A 147 18.32 -8.66 -6.12
CA LEU A 147 18.92 -9.91 -5.66
C LEU A 147 20.44 -9.86 -5.88
N PRO A 148 21.26 -10.09 -4.84
CA PRO A 148 22.72 -9.96 -4.94
C PRO A 148 23.29 -11.05 -5.83
N ALA A 149 24.08 -10.70 -6.84
CA ALA A 149 24.70 -11.66 -7.76
C ALA A 149 26.16 -11.97 -7.39
N GLY A 150 26.69 -13.07 -7.94
CA GLY A 150 28.11 -13.39 -7.83
C GLY A 150 28.57 -13.65 -6.38
N PRO A 151 29.72 -13.08 -5.94
CA PRO A 151 30.28 -13.32 -4.61
C PRO A 151 29.39 -12.87 -3.44
N ASP A 152 28.53 -11.86 -3.67
CA ASP A 152 27.65 -11.29 -2.65
C ASP A 152 26.38 -12.14 -2.43
N ALA A 153 26.13 -13.11 -3.30
CA ALA A 153 24.98 -13.99 -3.18
C ALA A 153 25.18 -14.99 -2.02
N PRO A 154 24.12 -15.28 -1.22
CA PRO A 154 24.19 -16.31 -0.20
C PRO A 154 24.67 -17.67 -0.76
N GLN A 155 25.44 -18.38 0.05
CA GLN A 155 25.93 -19.72 -0.31
C GLN A 155 24.84 -20.78 -0.11
N GLY A 156 24.72 -21.69 -1.07
CA GLY A 156 23.71 -22.75 -1.05
C GLY A 156 22.34 -22.32 -1.57
N TRP A 157 21.51 -23.30 -1.94
CA TRP A 157 20.20 -23.03 -2.54
C TRP A 157 19.22 -22.44 -1.53
N ARG A 158 19.17 -22.99 -0.32
CA ARG A 158 18.15 -22.62 0.67
C ARG A 158 18.26 -21.15 1.10
N PRO A 159 19.43 -20.62 1.51
CA PRO A 159 19.55 -19.20 1.86
C PRO A 159 19.24 -18.24 0.71
N ARG A 160 19.51 -18.64 -0.55
CA ARG A 160 19.19 -17.83 -1.73
C ARG A 160 17.69 -17.72 -1.96
N LEU A 161 16.95 -18.82 -1.80
CA LEU A 161 15.50 -18.82 -1.93
C LEU A 161 14.82 -18.12 -0.75
N GLU A 162 15.33 -18.30 0.47
CA GLU A 162 14.86 -17.56 1.65
C GLU A 162 15.02 -16.05 1.47
N LEU A 163 16.18 -15.60 1.00
CA LEU A 163 16.43 -14.19 0.72
C LEU A 163 15.42 -13.64 -0.29
N ALA A 164 15.26 -14.34 -1.43
CA ALA A 164 14.35 -13.91 -2.49
C ALA A 164 12.89 -13.83 -1.99
N ALA A 165 12.41 -14.88 -1.30
CA ALA A 165 11.07 -14.92 -0.73
C ALA A 165 10.82 -13.78 0.27
N ARG A 166 11.76 -13.56 1.21
CA ARG A 166 11.66 -12.49 2.22
C ARG A 166 11.71 -11.10 1.62
N MET A 167 12.45 -10.90 0.54
CA MET A 167 12.46 -9.64 -0.20
C MET A 167 11.11 -9.41 -0.90
N LEU A 168 10.59 -10.43 -1.58
CA LEU A 168 9.27 -10.36 -2.23
C LEU A 168 8.15 -10.07 -1.22
N TRP A 169 8.18 -10.73 -0.06
CA TRP A 169 7.24 -10.45 1.03
C TRP A 169 7.34 -9.02 1.53
N ARG A 170 8.56 -8.50 1.76
CA ARG A 170 8.77 -7.09 2.16
C ARG A 170 8.17 -6.09 1.18
N VAL A 171 8.35 -6.31 -0.13
CA VAL A 171 7.75 -5.45 -1.17
C VAL A 171 6.22 -5.51 -1.10
N HIS A 172 5.62 -6.69 -1.00
CA HIS A 172 4.16 -6.82 -0.89
C HIS A 172 3.60 -6.22 0.40
N ARG A 173 4.35 -6.28 1.50
CA ARG A 173 3.96 -5.61 2.75
C ARG A 173 4.01 -4.09 2.65
N ALA A 174 5.01 -3.54 1.96
CA ALA A 174 5.12 -2.10 1.73
C ALA A 174 4.07 -1.60 0.73
N HIS A 175 3.68 -2.45 -0.23
CA HIS A 175 2.77 -2.11 -1.32
C HIS A 175 1.63 -3.14 -1.45
N PRO A 176 0.66 -3.21 -0.50
CA PRO A 176 -0.39 -4.24 -0.51
C PRO A 176 -1.26 -4.26 -1.77
N TRP A 177 -1.43 -3.11 -2.44
CA TRP A 177 -2.15 -2.99 -3.71
C TRP A 177 -1.56 -3.85 -4.84
N LEU A 178 -0.29 -4.27 -4.73
CA LEU A 178 0.39 -5.16 -5.68
C LEU A 178 -0.29 -6.54 -5.78
N ALA A 179 -1.04 -6.93 -4.75
CA ALA A 179 -1.80 -8.17 -4.73
C ALA A 179 -2.93 -8.22 -5.78
N HIS A 180 -3.36 -7.06 -6.29
CA HIS A 180 -4.42 -6.92 -7.29
C HIS A 180 -3.91 -6.98 -8.73
N LEU A 181 -2.63 -7.29 -8.93
CA LEU A 181 -2.12 -7.54 -10.27
C LEU A 181 -2.85 -8.71 -10.92
N GLY A 182 -3.00 -8.61 -12.24
CA GLY A 182 -3.87 -9.47 -13.05
C GLY A 182 -3.69 -10.97 -12.84
N PRO A 183 -4.66 -11.78 -13.30
CA PRO A 183 -4.74 -13.19 -12.97
C PRO A 183 -3.47 -13.95 -13.38
N LEU A 184 -3.01 -14.86 -12.52
CA LEU A 184 -1.85 -15.75 -12.77
C LEU A 184 -1.94 -16.52 -14.10
N THR A 185 -3.16 -16.76 -14.57
CA THR A 185 -3.44 -17.47 -15.84
C THR A 185 -3.29 -16.58 -17.08
N ARG A 186 -3.08 -15.27 -16.90
CA ARG A 186 -2.76 -14.31 -17.97
C ARG A 186 -1.62 -13.40 -17.50
N PRO A 187 -0.42 -13.97 -17.26
CA PRO A 187 0.68 -13.21 -16.70
C PRO A 187 1.05 -12.10 -17.68
N THR A 188 1.02 -10.87 -17.19
CA THR A 188 1.63 -9.76 -17.92
C THR A 188 3.13 -9.82 -17.68
N LEU A 189 3.91 -9.64 -18.74
CA LEU A 189 5.37 -9.66 -18.63
C LEU A 189 5.83 -8.44 -17.84
N ILE A 190 6.18 -8.66 -16.58
CA ILE A 190 6.80 -7.68 -15.70
C ILE A 190 8.29 -8.05 -15.60
N PRO A 191 9.22 -7.25 -16.16
CA PRO A 191 10.64 -7.57 -16.18
C PRO A 191 11.20 -7.95 -14.82
N SER A 192 10.91 -7.16 -13.78
CA SER A 192 11.42 -7.43 -12.43
C SER A 192 10.91 -8.75 -11.83
N LEU A 193 9.72 -9.21 -12.24
CA LEU A 193 9.20 -10.52 -11.80
C LEU A 193 9.84 -11.67 -12.57
N LEU A 194 10.23 -11.46 -13.84
CA LEU A 194 11.01 -12.43 -14.60
C LEU A 194 12.39 -12.61 -13.97
N ASP A 195 13.06 -11.52 -13.55
CA ASP A 195 14.35 -11.58 -12.87
C ASP A 195 14.25 -12.34 -11.54
N TYR A 196 13.15 -12.15 -10.79
CA TYR A 196 12.86 -12.93 -9.59
C TYR A 196 12.68 -14.43 -9.88
N SER A 197 11.94 -14.78 -10.93
CA SER A 197 11.74 -16.17 -11.34
C SER A 197 13.04 -16.79 -11.84
N GLU A 198 13.82 -16.08 -12.66
CA GLU A 198 15.14 -16.52 -13.12
C GLU A 198 16.05 -16.85 -11.95
N TRP A 199 16.00 -16.07 -10.86
CA TRP A 199 16.77 -16.37 -9.65
C TRP A 199 16.43 -17.74 -9.03
N TRP A 200 15.16 -18.11 -9.01
CA TRP A 200 14.70 -19.43 -8.56
C TRP A 200 15.23 -20.54 -9.46
N PHE A 201 15.05 -20.40 -10.78
CA PHE A 201 15.52 -21.37 -11.76
C PHE A 201 17.04 -21.53 -11.73
N ALA A 202 17.79 -20.43 -11.76
CA ALA A 202 19.26 -20.45 -11.70
C ALA A 202 19.79 -21.08 -10.41
N THR A 203 19.14 -20.83 -9.27
CA THR A 203 19.53 -21.39 -7.97
C THR A 203 19.34 -22.92 -7.92
N LEU A 204 18.32 -23.43 -8.61
CA LEU A 204 17.94 -24.84 -8.62
C LEU A 204 18.43 -25.62 -9.85
N SER A 205 18.97 -24.93 -10.85
CA SER A 205 19.49 -25.51 -12.08
C SER A 205 20.59 -26.55 -11.81
N GLY A 206 20.58 -27.63 -12.60
CA GLY A 206 21.56 -28.72 -12.51
C GLY A 206 21.41 -29.62 -11.27
N ARG A 207 20.32 -29.50 -10.49
CA ARG A 207 20.09 -30.30 -9.28
C ARG A 207 19.14 -31.49 -9.46
N GLY A 208 18.86 -31.88 -10.71
CA GLY A 208 18.00 -33.03 -11.02
C GLY A 208 16.50 -32.81 -10.79
N LEU A 209 16.06 -31.56 -10.61
CA LEU A 209 14.65 -31.20 -10.49
C LEU A 209 14.03 -30.97 -11.87
N ASP A 210 12.76 -31.39 -12.02
CA ASP A 210 11.94 -31.02 -13.17
C ASP A 210 11.70 -29.50 -13.19
N PRO A 211 12.03 -28.77 -14.27
CA PRO A 211 11.71 -27.35 -14.39
C PRO A 211 10.24 -27.01 -14.16
N ALA A 212 9.30 -27.90 -14.52
CA ALA A 212 7.88 -27.69 -14.26
C ALA A 212 7.58 -27.63 -12.76
N LEU A 213 8.19 -28.54 -11.97
CA LEU A 213 8.06 -28.54 -10.52
C LEU A 213 8.65 -27.26 -9.90
N VAL A 214 9.78 -26.77 -10.41
CA VAL A 214 10.38 -25.51 -9.94
C VAL A 214 9.44 -24.34 -10.20
N LEU A 215 8.79 -24.29 -11.38
CA LEU A 215 7.78 -23.29 -11.70
C LEU A 215 6.58 -23.38 -10.75
N ASP A 216 6.04 -24.58 -10.53
CA ASP A 216 4.89 -24.80 -9.67
C ASP A 216 5.16 -24.33 -8.24
N LEU A 217 6.33 -24.66 -7.68
CA LEU A 217 6.74 -24.21 -6.34
C LEU A 217 6.91 -22.68 -6.27
N ASN A 218 7.49 -22.07 -7.31
CA ASN A 218 7.62 -20.62 -7.39
C ASN A 218 6.23 -19.95 -7.43
N VAL A 219 5.29 -20.47 -8.23
CA VAL A 219 3.92 -19.97 -8.31
C VAL A 219 3.16 -20.17 -6.99
N VAL A 220 3.33 -21.31 -6.32
CA VAL A 220 2.70 -21.57 -5.01
C VAL A 220 3.16 -20.53 -3.98
N LEU A 221 4.46 -20.28 -3.89
CA LEU A 221 4.99 -19.28 -2.96
C LEU A 221 4.50 -17.87 -3.31
N TYR A 222 4.55 -17.50 -4.59
CA TYR A 222 4.09 -16.20 -5.06
C TYR A 222 2.59 -16.00 -4.74
N SER A 223 1.77 -17.01 -5.01
CA SER A 223 0.33 -17.00 -4.71
C SER A 223 0.05 -16.87 -3.21
N HIS A 224 0.86 -17.52 -2.36
CA HIS A 224 0.74 -17.40 -0.92
C HIS A 224 1.05 -15.96 -0.45
N ILE A 225 2.15 -15.37 -0.94
CA ILE A 225 2.53 -13.99 -0.66
C ILE A 225 1.43 -13.01 -1.12
N GLN A 226 0.92 -13.19 -2.34
CA GLN A 226 -0.19 -12.38 -2.85
C GLN A 226 -1.43 -12.53 -1.97
N GLY A 227 -1.79 -13.76 -1.57
CA GLY A 227 -2.94 -14.02 -0.71
C GLY A 227 -2.84 -13.33 0.64
N LEU A 228 -1.66 -13.34 1.28
CA LEU A 228 -1.43 -12.60 2.52
C LEU A 228 -1.51 -11.08 2.30
N ALA A 229 -0.97 -10.57 1.19
CA ALA A 229 -1.04 -9.15 0.85
C ALA A 229 -2.47 -8.66 0.59
N VAL A 230 -3.35 -9.47 -0.03
CA VAL A 230 -4.78 -9.18 -0.13
C VAL A 230 -5.41 -9.01 1.25
N GLN A 231 -5.03 -9.84 2.23
CA GLN A 231 -5.58 -9.73 3.58
C GLN A 231 -5.07 -8.49 4.31
N LEU A 232 -3.83 -8.06 4.07
CA LEU A 232 -3.32 -6.78 4.58
C LEU A 232 -4.13 -5.59 4.07
N GLU A 233 -4.48 -5.56 2.78
CA GLU A 233 -5.30 -4.48 2.22
C GLU A 233 -6.72 -4.51 2.78
N ARG A 234 -7.33 -5.70 2.92
CA ARG A 234 -8.67 -5.84 3.51
C ARG A 234 -8.72 -5.42 4.97
N GLU A 235 -7.69 -5.75 5.74
CA GLU A 235 -7.56 -5.31 7.13
C GLU A 235 -7.45 -3.79 7.20
N ALA A 236 -6.57 -3.18 6.39
CA ALA A 236 -6.44 -1.72 6.33
C ALA A 236 -7.77 -1.05 5.98
N GLN A 237 -8.50 -1.57 4.99
CA GLN A 237 -9.82 -1.07 4.61
C GLN A 237 -10.86 -1.23 5.74
N ALA A 238 -10.87 -2.37 6.42
CA ALA A 238 -11.78 -2.61 7.54
C ALA A 238 -11.52 -1.65 8.70
N VAL A 239 -10.25 -1.36 9.00
CA VAL A 239 -9.87 -0.36 10.01
C VAL A 239 -10.29 1.04 9.59
N ASP A 240 -10.11 1.42 8.32
CA ASP A 240 -10.54 2.72 7.82
C ASP A 240 -12.07 2.92 7.88
N ASP A 241 -12.84 1.86 7.62
CA ASP A 241 -14.30 1.90 7.62
C ASP A 241 -14.90 1.86 9.04
N THR A 242 -14.30 1.08 9.96
CA THR A 242 -14.87 0.81 11.29
C THR A 242 -14.15 1.53 12.43
N GLY A 243 -12.89 1.91 12.25
CA GLY A 243 -12.00 2.41 13.29
C GLY A 243 -11.50 1.34 14.27
N VAL A 244 -11.76 0.05 14.01
CA VAL A 244 -11.47 -1.07 14.90
C VAL A 244 -10.44 -2.00 14.25
N SER A 245 -9.38 -2.34 14.97
CA SER A 245 -8.39 -3.34 14.52
C SER A 245 -8.96 -4.75 14.52
N GLY A 246 -8.41 -5.64 13.68
CA GLY A 246 -8.80 -7.04 13.63
C GLY A 246 -8.68 -7.77 14.97
N GLU A 247 -7.63 -7.48 15.76
CA GLU A 247 -7.47 -8.04 17.11
C GLU A 247 -8.62 -7.60 18.04
N GLN A 248 -8.93 -6.30 18.06
CA GLN A 248 -10.02 -5.78 18.87
C GLN A 248 -11.37 -6.33 18.39
N TRP A 249 -11.58 -6.40 17.08
CA TRP A 249 -12.80 -6.98 16.49
C TRP A 249 -12.97 -8.43 16.94
N MET A 250 -11.91 -9.24 16.86
CA MET A 250 -11.94 -10.65 17.31
C MET A 250 -12.26 -10.77 18.80
N HIS A 251 -11.69 -9.90 19.64
CA HIS A 251 -11.99 -9.87 21.07
C HIS A 251 -13.46 -9.53 21.35
N GLU A 252 -14.02 -8.54 20.65
CA GLU A 252 -15.43 -8.16 20.77
C GLU A 252 -16.39 -9.27 20.32
N GLN A 253 -15.99 -10.11 19.36
CA GLN A 253 -16.79 -11.24 18.86
C GLN A 253 -16.65 -12.53 19.69
N GLU A 254 -15.73 -12.60 20.66
CA GLU A 254 -15.40 -13.84 21.38
C GLU A 254 -16.63 -14.47 22.07
N SER A 255 -17.46 -13.65 22.71
CA SER A 255 -18.66 -14.12 23.42
C SER A 255 -19.74 -14.67 22.48
N GLU A 256 -19.95 -14.02 21.33
CA GLU A 256 -20.88 -14.48 20.29
C GLU A 256 -20.38 -15.78 19.66
N LEU A 257 -19.07 -15.88 19.39
CA LEU A 257 -18.45 -17.10 18.87
C LEU A 257 -18.61 -18.27 19.85
N ALA A 258 -18.36 -18.04 21.15
CA ALA A 258 -18.54 -19.05 22.18
C ALA A 258 -20.00 -19.54 22.26
N ALA A 259 -20.98 -18.63 22.17
CA ALA A 259 -22.40 -18.99 22.15
C ALA A 259 -22.75 -19.89 20.96
N ARG A 260 -22.23 -19.59 19.76
CA ARG A 260 -22.45 -20.40 18.55
C ARG A 260 -21.81 -21.78 18.62
N LEU A 261 -20.69 -21.93 19.32
CA LEU A 261 -20.00 -23.21 19.45
C LEU A 261 -20.55 -24.08 20.59
N ALA A 262 -21.45 -23.55 21.41
CA ALA A 262 -22.02 -24.23 22.57
C ALA A 262 -22.98 -25.38 22.21
N ASP A 263 -23.55 -25.38 21.00
CA ASP A 263 -24.47 -26.43 20.54
C ASP A 263 -23.78 -27.77 20.17
N GLY A 264 -22.44 -27.77 20.15
CA GLY A 264 -21.63 -28.95 19.88
C GLY A 264 -21.49 -29.33 18.40
N GLY A 265 -21.98 -28.51 17.46
CA GLY A 265 -21.88 -28.77 16.01
C GLY A 265 -20.45 -28.75 15.45
N HIS A 266 -19.50 -28.13 16.17
CA HIS A 266 -18.13 -27.88 15.70
C HIS A 266 -17.05 -28.21 16.77
N PRO A 267 -16.94 -29.46 17.25
CA PRO A 267 -16.15 -29.80 18.42
C PRO A 267 -14.63 -29.57 18.24
N ALA A 268 -14.08 -29.89 17.06
CA ALA A 268 -12.65 -29.68 16.78
C ALA A 268 -12.28 -28.18 16.76
N PHE A 269 -13.14 -27.36 16.16
CA PHE A 269 -12.93 -25.92 16.08
C PHE A 269 -13.11 -25.25 17.46
N ALA A 270 -14.12 -25.66 18.23
CA ALA A 270 -14.32 -25.20 19.60
C ALA A 270 -13.10 -25.51 20.49
N SER A 271 -12.52 -26.70 20.36
CA SER A 271 -11.30 -27.09 21.07
C SER A 271 -10.12 -26.18 20.71
N ALA A 272 -9.96 -25.86 19.42
CA ALA A 272 -8.92 -24.94 18.97
C ALA A 272 -9.13 -23.52 19.50
N MET A 273 -10.34 -22.97 19.43
CA MET A 273 -10.65 -21.63 19.96
C MET A 273 -10.40 -21.54 21.47
N ALA A 274 -10.80 -22.56 22.23
CA ALA A 274 -10.54 -22.62 23.66
C ALA A 274 -9.04 -22.76 24.00
N TRP A 275 -8.23 -23.35 23.10
CA TRP A 275 -6.77 -23.38 23.25
C TRP A 275 -6.16 -22.02 22.92
N PHE A 276 -6.60 -21.37 21.83
CA PHE A 276 -6.17 -20.02 21.43
C PHE A 276 -6.47 -18.97 22.49
N GLY A 277 -7.68 -18.93 23.06
CA GLY A 277 -8.04 -17.99 24.12
C GLY A 277 -7.18 -18.15 25.39
N ARG A 278 -6.70 -19.37 25.67
CA ARG A 278 -5.81 -19.63 26.82
C ARG A 278 -4.33 -19.33 26.56
N THR A 279 -3.89 -19.44 25.31
CA THR A 279 -2.48 -19.34 24.93
C THR A 279 -2.13 -18.01 24.27
N GLY A 280 -3.12 -17.20 23.90
CA GLY A 280 -2.93 -15.92 23.23
C GLY A 280 -2.50 -16.11 21.78
N TYR A 281 -3.33 -16.78 20.98
CA TYR A 281 -3.08 -16.87 19.53
C TYR A 281 -3.45 -15.56 18.85
N ASP A 282 -2.49 -15.00 18.14
CA ASP A 282 -2.68 -13.88 17.22
C ASP A 282 -2.38 -14.31 15.78
N LEU A 283 -3.18 -13.81 14.84
CA LEU A 283 -3.03 -14.11 13.42
C LEU A 283 -1.95 -13.21 12.81
N ASP A 284 -0.69 -13.56 13.07
CA ASP A 284 0.46 -12.85 12.51
C ASP A 284 0.77 -13.32 11.07
N PHE A 285 0.61 -12.42 10.10
CA PHE A 285 0.90 -12.67 8.68
C PHE A 285 2.39 -12.89 8.39
N ASP A 286 3.31 -12.26 9.12
CA ASP A 286 4.75 -12.53 8.97
C ASP A 286 5.08 -13.95 9.42
N ALA A 287 4.51 -14.36 10.56
CA ALA A 287 4.69 -15.71 11.06
C ALA A 287 4.06 -16.76 10.13
N LEU A 288 2.92 -16.45 9.50
CA LEU A 288 2.32 -17.31 8.47
C LEU A 288 3.22 -17.45 7.24
N PHE A 289 3.76 -16.33 6.75
CA PHE A 289 4.70 -16.33 5.62
C PHE A 289 5.94 -17.18 5.93
N GLU A 290 6.59 -16.99 7.08
CA GLU A 290 7.80 -17.75 7.44
C GLU A 290 7.52 -19.25 7.63
N ARG A 291 6.35 -19.62 8.18
CA ARG A 291 5.93 -21.02 8.30
C ARG A 291 5.72 -21.67 6.93
N ALA A 292 5.04 -20.99 6.02
CA ALA A 292 4.80 -21.49 4.67
C ALA A 292 6.11 -21.61 3.87
N LEU A 293 6.99 -20.62 3.97
CA LEU A 293 8.32 -20.65 3.37
C LEU A 293 9.14 -21.82 3.88
N THR A 294 9.19 -22.02 5.21
CA THR A 294 9.90 -23.15 5.83
C THR A 294 9.37 -24.48 5.32
N ALA A 295 8.05 -24.68 5.33
CA ALA A 295 7.43 -25.91 4.87
C ALA A 295 7.73 -26.22 3.39
N LEU A 296 7.68 -25.20 2.53
CA LEU A 296 7.97 -25.34 1.10
C LEU A 296 9.45 -25.69 0.86
N LEU A 297 10.36 -25.03 1.58
CA LEU A 297 11.80 -25.31 1.45
C LEU A 297 12.18 -26.66 2.06
N ASP A 298 11.50 -27.11 3.12
CA ASP A 298 11.70 -28.45 3.69
C ASP A 298 11.23 -29.54 2.72
N HIS A 299 10.10 -29.32 2.04
CA HIS A 299 9.65 -30.18 0.96
C HIS A 299 10.69 -30.26 -0.17
N LEU A 300 11.22 -29.11 -0.59
CA LEU A 300 12.27 -29.03 -1.62
C LEU A 300 13.56 -29.73 -1.17
N ALA A 301 13.95 -29.61 0.11
CA ALA A 301 15.09 -30.32 0.67
C ALA A 301 14.90 -31.84 0.61
N GLY A 302 13.68 -32.32 0.89
CA GLY A 302 13.31 -33.73 0.75
C GLY A 302 13.46 -34.25 -0.68
N LEU A 303 13.01 -33.46 -1.68
CA LEU A 303 13.15 -33.79 -3.09
C LEU A 303 14.61 -33.84 -3.54
N LEU A 304 15.41 -32.84 -3.14
CA LEU A 304 16.84 -32.77 -3.44
C LEU A 304 17.66 -33.86 -2.72
N GLY A 305 17.19 -34.31 -1.55
CA GLY A 305 17.81 -35.39 -0.77
C GLY A 305 17.45 -36.79 -1.29
N SER A 306 16.24 -36.96 -1.83
CA SER A 306 15.73 -38.25 -2.34
C SER A 306 16.23 -38.59 -3.76
N GLY A 307 16.88 -37.64 -4.44
CA GLY A 307 17.47 -37.81 -5.78
C GLY A 307 18.91 -38.33 -5.79
N ARG A 308 19.37 -38.98 -4.72
CA ARG A 308 20.69 -39.64 -4.62
C ARG A 308 20.57 -41.15 -4.55
#